data_AF-A0A417HMF3-F1
#
_entry.id   AF-A0A417HMF3-F1
#
_cell.length_a   1.000
_cell.length_b   1.000
_cell.length_c   1.000
_cell.angle_alpha   90.00
_cell.angle_beta   90.00
_cell.angle_gamma   90.00
#
_symmetry.space_group_name_H-M   'P 1'
#
loop_
_entity.id
_entity.type
_entity.pdbx_description
1 polymer ?
#
loop_
_entity_poly.entity_id
_entity_poly.type
_entity_poly.pdbx_seq_one_letter_code
_entity_poly.pdbx_strand_id
1 'polypeptide(L)'
;MRKCPGGFDPALGGALPGEKAVPLWRHCHHHLHPGGNKMSLAIIPGSYDPPTLGHVELIRRAARLFDRVIALVMVNDQKQALFSLEERFSLVKESVAGIPGAEADFFGGMTYDYIRDHGVDAIVKGLRNAQDFTYECEIARFNQLHAPQAETLFLYAEPRWDHVSSSRVKEAFLAGEDVSAWVAPPVRKALEKKLGAQRHTHRQ
;
A
#
# COMPACT_ATOMS: atom_id res chain seq x y z
N MET A 1 -15.69 -54.61 -9.07
CA MET A 1 -15.21 -53.93 -7.85
C MET A 1 -16.12 -52.74 -7.55
N ARG A 2 -16.24 -52.34 -6.27
CA ARG A 2 -17.41 -51.66 -5.64
C ARG A 2 -17.54 -50.14 -5.93
N LYS A 3 -18.75 -49.64 -5.67
CA LYS A 3 -19.37 -48.28 -5.78
C LYS A 3 -18.60 -47.08 -5.20
N CYS A 4 -18.93 -45.89 -5.71
CA CYS A 4 -19.48 -44.76 -4.92
C CYS A 4 -20.51 -43.96 -5.77
N PRO A 5 -21.77 -43.76 -5.32
CA PRO A 5 -22.75 -42.91 -5.98
C PRO A 5 -22.89 -41.57 -5.25
N GLY A 6 -22.90 -40.46 -5.99
CA GLY A 6 -23.10 -39.12 -5.45
C GLY A 6 -23.53 -38.15 -6.55
N GLY A 7 -24.53 -38.54 -7.34
CA GLY A 7 -25.23 -37.64 -8.24
C GLY A 7 -26.32 -36.93 -7.45
N PHE A 8 -26.23 -35.59 -7.37
CA PHE A 8 -27.25 -34.74 -6.76
C PHE A 8 -28.49 -34.74 -7.68
N ASP A 9 -29.59 -35.31 -7.19
CA ASP A 9 -30.89 -35.31 -7.86
C ASP A 9 -31.61 -33.96 -7.58
N PRO A 10 -31.95 -33.15 -8.59
CA PRO A 10 -32.55 -31.83 -8.38
C PRO A 10 -34.07 -31.89 -8.10
N ALA A 11 -34.68 -33.06 -7.89
CA ALA A 11 -36.14 -33.21 -7.86
C ALA A 11 -36.81 -33.35 -6.48
N LEU A 12 -36.22 -32.86 -5.38
CA LEU A 12 -36.90 -32.85 -4.07
C LEU A 12 -36.76 -31.49 -3.36
N GLY A 13 -37.70 -30.59 -3.65
CA GLY A 13 -37.83 -29.30 -2.98
C GLY A 13 -38.98 -28.49 -3.58
N GLY A 14 -40.20 -29.04 -3.54
CA GLY A 14 -41.40 -28.37 -4.04
C GLY A 14 -41.73 -27.12 -3.21
N ALA A 15 -41.74 -25.95 -3.86
CA ALA A 15 -42.28 -24.72 -3.30
C ALA A 15 -43.83 -24.78 -3.31
N LEU A 16 -44.46 -24.31 -2.22
CA LEU A 16 -45.91 -24.11 -2.16
C LEU A 16 -46.33 -22.92 -3.04
N PRO A 17 -47.56 -22.89 -3.60
CA PRO A 17 -47.97 -21.88 -4.55
C PRO A 17 -48.28 -20.56 -3.83
N GLY A 18 -47.47 -19.52 -4.06
CA GLY A 18 -47.78 -18.14 -3.63
C GLY A 18 -46.61 -17.34 -3.06
N GLU A 19 -45.48 -17.97 -2.70
CA GLU A 19 -44.31 -17.25 -2.20
C GLU A 19 -43.33 -16.90 -3.32
N LYS A 20 -43.03 -15.62 -3.47
CA LYS A 20 -41.93 -15.16 -4.34
C LYS A 20 -40.62 -15.68 -3.74
N ALA A 21 -39.87 -16.47 -4.51
CA ALA A 21 -38.53 -16.90 -4.15
C ALA A 21 -37.64 -15.67 -3.88
N VAL A 22 -37.28 -15.46 -2.61
CA VAL A 22 -36.35 -14.40 -2.20
C VAL A 22 -34.95 -15.01 -2.23
N PRO A 23 -33.95 -14.38 -2.88
CA PRO A 23 -32.63 -14.98 -2.98
C PRO A 23 -31.93 -15.04 -1.60
N LEU A 24 -31.20 -16.15 -1.39
CA LEU A 24 -30.53 -16.58 -0.14
C LEU A 24 -29.47 -15.61 0.43
N TRP A 25 -29.20 -14.47 -0.18
CA TRP A 25 -28.26 -13.46 0.34
C TRP A 25 -28.90 -12.40 1.23
N ARG A 26 -30.22 -12.41 1.42
CA ARG A 26 -30.94 -11.36 2.20
C ARG A 26 -31.04 -11.58 3.72
N HIS A 27 -30.29 -12.52 4.30
CA HIS A 27 -30.25 -12.73 5.76
C HIS A 27 -28.84 -12.69 6.35
N CYS A 28 -28.04 -11.70 5.96
CA CYS A 28 -27.00 -11.19 6.85
C CYS A 28 -27.54 -9.96 7.57
N HIS A 29 -28.37 -10.18 8.60
CA HIS A 29 -28.48 -9.22 9.68
C HIS A 29 -27.17 -9.26 10.49
N HIS A 30 -26.11 -8.70 9.93
CA HIS A 30 -25.07 -8.16 10.79
C HIS A 30 -25.69 -6.94 11.47
N HIS A 31 -25.74 -6.99 12.80
CA HIS A 31 -26.04 -5.83 13.62
C HIS A 31 -25.05 -4.72 13.27
N LEU A 32 -25.45 -3.81 12.39
CA LEU A 32 -24.82 -2.50 12.25
C LEU A 32 -25.15 -1.75 13.54
N HIS A 33 -24.12 -1.53 14.36
CA HIS A 33 -24.21 -0.64 15.50
C HIS A 33 -24.76 0.74 15.04
N PRO A 34 -25.78 1.29 15.70
CA PRO A 34 -26.25 2.64 15.42
C PRO A 34 -25.31 3.62 16.12
N GLY A 35 -24.30 4.09 15.41
CA GLY A 35 -23.40 5.13 15.89
C GLY A 35 -22.26 5.37 14.92
N GLY A 36 -22.33 6.48 14.17
CA GLY A 36 -21.28 7.11 13.35
C GLY A 36 -20.33 6.17 12.60
N ASN A 37 -20.40 6.14 11.27
CA ASN A 37 -19.42 5.41 10.45
C ASN A 37 -17.99 5.78 10.90
N LYS A 38 -17.26 4.85 11.53
CA LYS A 38 -15.89 5.10 11.98
C LYS A 38 -15.06 5.35 10.72
N MET A 39 -14.47 6.54 10.61
CA MET A 39 -13.61 6.90 9.50
C MET A 39 -12.41 5.95 9.48
N SER A 40 -12.27 5.20 8.39
CA SER A 40 -11.24 4.18 8.24
C SER A 40 -9.90 4.82 7.87
N LEU A 41 -8.87 4.51 8.66
CA LEU A 41 -7.51 5.04 8.51
C LEU A 41 -6.53 3.93 8.14
N ALA A 42 -5.89 4.06 6.98
CA ALA A 42 -4.79 3.20 6.56
C ALA A 42 -3.45 3.95 6.52
N ILE A 43 -2.36 3.23 6.80
CA ILE A 43 -1.00 3.71 6.57
C ILE A 43 -0.31 2.91 5.47
N ILE A 44 0.57 3.57 4.72
CA ILE A 44 1.47 2.93 3.76
C ILE A 44 2.90 3.25 4.21
N PRO A 45 3.49 2.42 5.08
CA PRO A 45 4.81 2.67 5.62
C PRO A 45 5.88 2.33 4.58
N GLY A 46 6.85 3.22 4.43
CA GLY A 46 7.95 3.03 3.50
C GLY A 46 9.11 3.99 3.77
N SER A 47 10.28 3.69 3.20
CA SER A 47 11.42 4.61 3.28
C SER A 47 11.23 5.82 2.35
N TYR A 48 10.60 5.63 1.18
CA TYR A 48 10.38 6.70 0.19
C TYR A 48 11.66 7.49 -0.16
N ASP A 49 12.74 6.78 -0.52
CA ASP A 49 14.05 7.40 -0.80
C ASP A 49 14.54 7.23 -2.26
N PRO A 50 13.97 7.96 -3.24
CA PRO A 50 12.82 8.86 -3.13
C PRO A 50 11.46 8.12 -3.35
N PRO A 51 10.31 8.78 -3.15
CA PRO A 51 9.02 8.25 -3.63
C PRO A 51 9.01 8.12 -5.16
N THR A 52 8.31 7.10 -5.66
CA THR A 52 8.17 6.78 -7.09
C THR A 52 6.71 6.80 -7.49
N LEU A 53 6.41 6.82 -8.80
CA LEU A 53 5.03 6.73 -9.29
C LEU A 53 4.35 5.41 -8.94
N GLY A 54 5.12 4.33 -8.73
CA GLY A 54 4.59 3.07 -8.18
C GLY A 54 4.04 3.24 -6.75
N HIS A 55 4.73 4.01 -5.91
CA HIS A 55 4.22 4.37 -4.58
C HIS A 55 2.96 5.24 -4.67
N VAL A 56 2.98 6.26 -5.53
CA VAL A 56 1.83 7.16 -5.74
C VAL A 56 0.59 6.39 -6.22
N GLU A 57 0.77 5.39 -7.10
CA GLU A 57 -0.34 4.52 -7.53
C GLU A 57 -0.86 3.65 -6.40
N LEU A 58 0.01 3.07 -5.57
CA LEU A 58 -0.42 2.31 -4.40
C LEU A 58 -1.25 3.18 -3.44
N ILE A 59 -0.79 4.40 -3.16
CA ILE A 59 -1.48 5.39 -2.32
C ILE A 59 -2.84 5.75 -2.92
N ARG A 60 -2.90 6.02 -4.23
CA ARG A 60 -4.15 6.31 -4.95
C ARG A 60 -5.15 5.16 -4.84
N ARG A 61 -4.69 3.92 -4.95
CA ARG A 61 -5.56 2.74 -4.86
C ARG A 61 -6.05 2.51 -3.44
N ALA A 62 -5.19 2.70 -2.43
CA ALA A 62 -5.60 2.65 -1.05
C ALA A 62 -6.64 3.74 -0.72
N ALA A 63 -6.48 4.94 -1.25
CA ALA A 63 -7.43 6.05 -1.04
C ALA A 63 -8.83 5.83 -1.66
N ARG A 64 -9.01 4.76 -2.45
CA ARG A 64 -10.33 4.31 -2.92
C ARG A 64 -11.00 3.32 -1.97
N LEU A 65 -10.23 2.75 -1.03
CA LEU A 65 -10.66 1.68 -0.12
C LEU A 65 -10.84 2.18 1.31
N PHE A 66 -10.16 3.27 1.67
CA PHE A 66 -10.17 3.86 3.00
C PHE A 66 -10.54 5.35 2.92
N ASP A 67 -11.14 5.87 3.99
CA ASP A 67 -11.54 7.29 4.05
C ASP A 67 -10.31 8.20 4.16
N ARG A 68 -9.25 7.74 4.83
CA ARG A 68 -7.99 8.45 4.98
C ARG A 68 -6.81 7.50 4.85
N VAL A 69 -5.79 7.92 4.10
CA VAL A 69 -4.57 7.16 3.85
C VAL A 69 -3.35 8.03 4.14
N ILE A 70 -2.45 7.54 4.98
CA ILE A 70 -1.20 8.23 5.30
C ILE A 70 -0.04 7.48 4.64
N ALA A 71 0.65 8.16 3.72
CA ALA A 71 1.95 7.71 3.25
C ALA A 71 2.99 8.02 4.35
N LEU A 72 3.29 7.00 5.15
CA LEU A 72 4.08 7.12 6.37
C LEU A 72 5.57 6.92 6.08
N VAL A 73 6.34 8.00 6.14
CA VAL A 73 7.79 7.97 5.93
C VAL A 73 8.47 7.44 7.19
N MET A 74 9.02 6.24 7.07
CA MET A 74 9.73 5.56 8.15
C MET A 74 11.24 5.79 8.04
N VAL A 75 11.91 5.82 9.19
CA VAL A 75 13.37 5.74 9.25
C VAL A 75 13.79 4.27 9.14
N ASN A 76 14.85 4.01 8.38
CA ASN A 76 15.49 2.71 8.35
C ASN A 76 16.99 2.90 8.62
N ASP A 77 17.39 2.67 9.86
CA ASP A 77 18.76 2.88 10.34
C ASP A 77 19.79 1.99 9.63
N GLN A 78 19.36 0.93 8.95
CA GLN A 78 20.23 0.02 8.21
C GLN A 78 20.60 0.53 6.81
N LYS A 79 20.00 1.64 6.35
CA LYS A 79 20.22 2.16 4.99
C LYS A 79 20.70 3.61 5.04
N GLN A 80 21.75 3.89 4.29
CA GLN A 80 22.11 5.27 3.98
C GLN A 80 21.10 5.85 2.99
N ALA A 81 20.21 6.69 3.50
CA ALA A 81 19.23 7.38 2.69
C ALA A 81 19.89 8.53 1.90
N LEU A 82 19.50 8.68 0.64
CA LEU A 82 19.92 9.82 -0.17
C LEU A 82 19.30 11.13 0.36
N PHE A 83 18.04 11.07 0.76
CA PHE A 83 17.28 12.19 1.29
C PHE A 83 17.10 12.05 2.82
N SER A 84 17.23 13.17 3.53
CA SER A 84 16.85 13.31 4.93
C SER A 84 15.38 12.98 5.15
N LEU A 85 14.97 12.73 6.39
CA LEU A 85 13.58 12.41 6.71
C LEU A 85 12.62 13.52 6.25
N GLU A 86 13.00 14.77 6.47
CA GLU A 86 12.25 15.97 6.13
C GLU A 86 12.14 16.17 4.62
N GLU A 87 13.22 15.91 3.88
CA GLU A 87 13.20 15.92 2.41
C GLU A 87 12.26 14.83 1.88
N ARG A 88 12.34 13.60 2.40
CA ARG A 88 11.47 12.49 1.98
C ARG A 88 10.01 12.79 2.27
N PHE A 89 9.71 13.29 3.47
CA PHE A 89 8.37 13.75 3.83
C PHE A 89 7.84 14.81 2.87
N SER A 90 8.64 15.84 2.58
CA SER A 90 8.24 16.92 1.67
C SER A 90 7.96 16.38 0.26
N LEU A 91 8.83 15.50 -0.24
CA LEU A 91 8.66 14.85 -1.54
C LEU A 91 7.40 13.98 -1.61
N VAL A 92 7.10 13.21 -0.55
CA VAL A 92 5.88 12.41 -0.48
C VAL A 92 4.66 13.33 -0.45
N LYS A 93 4.65 14.35 0.42
CA LYS A 93 3.57 15.33 0.55
C LYS A 93 3.24 15.99 -0.78
N GLU A 94 4.24 16.47 -1.51
CA GLU A 94 4.03 17.08 -2.83
C GLU A 94 3.56 16.06 -3.87
N SER A 95 4.03 14.81 -3.81
CA SER A 95 3.67 13.75 -4.76
C SER A 95 2.22 13.25 -4.62
N VAL A 96 1.62 13.41 -3.43
CA VAL A 96 0.26 12.91 -3.13
C VAL A 96 -0.79 14.02 -3.01
N ALA A 97 -0.39 15.29 -3.08
CA ALA A 97 -1.28 16.44 -2.83
C ALA A 97 -2.56 16.48 -3.68
N GLY A 98 -2.56 15.85 -4.86
CA GLY A 98 -3.73 15.77 -5.75
C GLY A 98 -4.64 14.55 -5.53
N ILE A 99 -4.39 13.72 -4.52
CA ILE A 99 -5.15 12.49 -4.24
C ILE A 99 -6.09 12.76 -3.05
N PRO A 100 -7.42 12.82 -3.25
CA PRO A 100 -8.37 13.00 -2.15
C PRO A 100 -8.22 11.90 -1.10
N GLY A 101 -8.21 12.29 0.18
CA GLY A 101 -8.05 11.37 1.31
C GLY A 101 -6.61 10.89 1.55
N ALA A 102 -5.63 11.28 0.73
CA ALA A 102 -4.23 10.94 0.94
C ALA A 102 -3.45 12.07 1.62
N GLU A 103 -2.67 11.71 2.62
CA GLU A 103 -1.78 12.59 3.36
C GLU A 103 -0.38 11.98 3.47
N ALA A 104 0.58 12.78 3.89
CA ALA A 104 1.92 12.33 4.23
C ALA A 104 2.16 12.59 5.71
N ASP A 105 2.91 11.69 6.34
CA ASP A 105 3.42 11.86 7.70
C ASP A 105 4.79 11.17 7.80
N PHE A 106 5.52 11.39 8.89
CA PHE A 106 6.77 10.70 9.16
C PHE A 106 6.84 10.21 10.60
N PHE A 107 7.56 9.11 10.83
CA PHE A 107 7.72 8.57 12.16
C PHE A 107 9.11 7.98 12.37
N GLY A 108 9.71 8.32 13.50
CA GLY A 108 11.06 7.87 13.89
C GLY A 108 11.08 6.56 14.67
N GLY A 109 9.93 6.04 15.09
CA GLY A 109 9.81 4.78 15.83
C GLY A 109 9.39 3.60 14.96
N MET A 110 8.88 2.55 15.61
CA MET A 110 8.38 1.36 14.92
C MET A 110 6.97 1.56 14.37
N THR A 111 6.64 0.88 13.27
CA THR A 111 5.31 0.98 12.65
C THR A 111 4.17 0.66 13.62
N TYR A 112 4.33 -0.37 14.46
CA TYR A 112 3.32 -0.75 15.45
C TYR A 112 3.10 0.30 16.54
N ASP A 113 4.10 1.13 16.86
CA ASP A 113 3.95 2.24 17.81
C ASP A 113 3.06 3.32 17.19
N TYR A 114 3.35 3.72 15.94
CA TYR A 114 2.51 4.66 15.21
C TYR A 114 1.05 4.20 15.14
N ILE A 115 0.83 2.90 14.87
CA ILE A 115 -0.49 2.30 14.79
C ILE A 115 -1.26 2.41 16.12
N ARG A 116 -0.59 2.16 17.26
CA ARG A 116 -1.20 2.30 18.60
C ARG A 116 -1.51 3.76 18.93
N ASP A 117 -0.58 4.65 18.62
CA ASP A 117 -0.67 6.07 19.00
C ASP A 117 -1.72 6.83 18.18
N HIS A 118 -2.00 6.40 16.94
CA HIS A 118 -2.87 7.11 15.99
C HIS A 118 -4.17 6.37 15.66
N GLY A 119 -4.41 5.20 16.26
CA GLY A 119 -5.65 4.44 16.04
C GLY A 119 -5.83 3.97 14.60
N VAL A 120 -4.73 3.54 13.96
CA VAL A 120 -4.72 3.06 12.56
C VAL A 120 -5.46 1.73 12.45
N ASP A 121 -6.31 1.59 11.43
CA ASP A 121 -7.09 0.37 11.17
C ASP A 121 -6.38 -0.61 10.23
N ALA A 122 -5.50 -0.11 9.36
CA ALA A 122 -4.87 -0.92 8.34
C ALA A 122 -3.45 -0.48 7.96
N ILE A 123 -2.62 -1.44 7.61
CA ILE A 123 -1.35 -1.27 6.92
C ILE A 123 -1.55 -1.74 5.47
N VAL A 124 -1.25 -0.90 4.49
CA VAL A 124 -1.33 -1.28 3.07
C VAL A 124 0.08 -1.44 2.50
N LYS A 125 0.34 -2.58 1.86
CA LYS A 125 1.64 -2.93 1.29
C LYS A 125 1.50 -3.37 -0.17
N GLY A 126 2.39 -2.90 -1.02
CA GLY A 126 2.45 -3.29 -2.42
C GLY A 126 3.28 -4.56 -2.60
N LEU A 127 2.78 -5.53 -3.36
CA LEU A 127 3.53 -6.73 -3.75
C LEU A 127 3.86 -6.69 -5.25
N ARG A 128 5.13 -6.89 -5.61
CA ARG A 128 5.54 -6.99 -7.03
C ARG A 128 5.81 -8.43 -7.44
N ASN A 129 6.32 -9.25 -6.53
CA ASN A 129 6.66 -10.64 -6.80
C ASN A 129 6.54 -11.51 -5.54
N ALA A 130 6.77 -12.81 -5.70
CA ALA A 130 6.70 -13.78 -4.60
C ALA A 130 7.77 -13.56 -3.51
N GLN A 131 8.92 -12.96 -3.84
CA GLN A 131 9.98 -12.69 -2.86
C GLN A 131 9.59 -11.53 -1.93
N ASP A 132 9.01 -10.46 -2.48
CA ASP A 132 8.46 -9.36 -1.68
C ASP A 132 7.40 -9.89 -0.69
N PHE A 133 6.58 -10.85 -1.11
CA PHE A 133 5.50 -11.40 -0.28
C PHE A 133 6.01 -12.08 1.00
N THR A 134 7.04 -12.92 0.92
CA THR A 134 7.56 -13.63 2.11
C THR A 134 8.11 -12.64 3.14
N TYR A 135 8.94 -11.70 2.69
CA TYR A 135 9.52 -10.68 3.56
C TYR A 135 8.43 -9.80 4.21
N GLU A 136 7.44 -9.38 3.43
CA GLU A 136 6.38 -8.53 3.94
C GLU A 136 5.40 -9.29 4.86
N CYS A 137 5.21 -10.60 4.67
CA CYS A 137 4.46 -11.44 5.60
C CYS A 137 5.11 -11.51 6.99
N GLU A 138 6.45 -11.57 7.05
CA GLU A 138 7.18 -11.56 8.33
C GLU A 138 6.96 -10.26 9.09
N ILE A 139 7.07 -9.12 8.39
CA ILE A 139 6.79 -7.79 8.95
C ILE A 139 5.33 -7.67 9.38
N ALA A 140 4.39 -8.14 8.55
CA ALA A 140 2.96 -8.13 8.86
C ALA A 140 2.65 -8.88 10.15
N ARG A 141 3.21 -10.09 10.31
CA ARG A 141 3.04 -10.90 11.52
C ARG A 141 3.61 -10.19 12.74
N PHE A 142 4.76 -9.56 12.61
CA PHE A 142 5.36 -8.79 13.70
C PHE A 142 4.48 -7.61 14.13
N ASN A 143 3.96 -6.83 13.18
CA ASN A 143 3.01 -5.76 13.48
C ASN A 143 1.73 -6.29 14.13
N GLN A 144 1.17 -7.41 13.65
CA GLN A 144 -0.03 -8.01 14.23
C GLN A 144 0.18 -8.44 15.70
N LEU A 145 1.36 -8.94 16.06
CA LEU A 145 1.69 -9.30 17.44
C LEU A 145 1.73 -8.09 18.38
N HIS A 146 2.17 -6.92 17.87
CA HIS A 146 2.39 -5.72 18.69
C HIS A 146 1.27 -4.67 18.60
N ALA A 147 0.46 -4.72 17.55
CA ALA A 147 -0.67 -3.84 17.26
C ALA A 147 -1.80 -4.62 16.56
N PRO A 148 -2.47 -5.55 17.28
CA PRO A 148 -3.48 -6.46 16.71
C PRO A 148 -4.75 -5.75 16.22
N GLN A 149 -4.92 -4.46 16.50
CA GLN A 149 -6.03 -3.66 16.01
C GLN A 149 -5.93 -3.30 14.52
N ALA A 150 -4.73 -3.40 13.92
CA ALA A 150 -4.51 -3.07 12.52
C ALA A 150 -4.28 -4.33 11.68
N GLU A 151 -5.02 -4.45 10.58
CA GLU A 151 -4.83 -5.51 9.60
C GLU A 151 -3.77 -5.13 8.56
N THR A 152 -3.02 -6.10 8.05
CA THR A 152 -2.12 -5.86 6.90
C THR A 152 -2.78 -6.31 5.61
N LEU A 153 -3.00 -5.37 4.69
CA LEU A 153 -3.57 -5.63 3.37
C LEU A 153 -2.49 -5.54 2.30
N PHE A 154 -2.44 -6.56 1.45
CA PHE A 154 -1.55 -6.61 0.30
C PHE A 154 -2.29 -6.25 -0.98
N LEU A 155 -1.79 -5.23 -1.69
CA LEU A 155 -2.26 -4.89 -3.02
C LEU A 155 -1.19 -5.30 -4.04
N TYR A 156 -1.60 -6.09 -5.03
CA TYR A 156 -0.73 -6.42 -6.15
C TYR A 156 -0.39 -5.17 -6.95
N ALA A 157 0.89 -4.91 -7.20
CA ALA A 157 1.34 -3.77 -7.98
C ALA A 157 0.86 -3.88 -9.44
N GLU A 158 0.65 -2.75 -10.11
CA GLU A 158 0.38 -2.81 -11.54
C GLU A 158 1.68 -3.19 -12.28
N PRO A 159 1.64 -4.12 -13.26
CA PRO A 159 2.85 -4.63 -13.91
C PRO A 159 3.78 -3.56 -14.50
N ARG A 160 3.21 -2.42 -14.93
CA ARG A 160 3.99 -1.28 -15.44
C ARG A 160 4.93 -0.66 -14.40
N TRP A 161 4.71 -0.91 -13.11
CA TRP A 161 5.53 -0.38 -12.01
C TRP A 161 6.47 -1.42 -11.40
N ASP A 162 6.40 -2.69 -11.79
CA ASP A 162 7.17 -3.78 -11.16
C ASP A 162 8.68 -3.55 -11.22
N HIS A 163 9.16 -2.98 -12.32
CA HIS A 163 10.56 -2.65 -12.52
C HIS A 163 10.98 -1.37 -11.80
N VAL A 164 10.05 -0.54 -11.30
CA VAL A 164 10.36 0.77 -10.71
C VAL A 164 10.56 0.65 -9.21
N SER A 165 11.81 0.80 -8.76
CA SER A 165 12.17 0.91 -7.35
C SER A 165 12.96 2.20 -7.09
N SER A 166 12.96 2.70 -5.86
CA SER A 166 13.74 3.89 -5.51
C SER A 166 15.24 3.71 -5.76
N SER A 167 15.78 2.50 -5.56
CA SER A 167 17.17 2.19 -5.92
C SER A 167 17.40 2.29 -7.42
N ARG A 168 16.53 1.68 -8.24
CA ARG A 168 16.65 1.75 -9.71
C ARG A 168 16.53 3.17 -10.23
N VAL A 169 15.64 3.98 -9.64
CA VAL A 169 15.52 5.41 -9.98
C VAL A 169 16.85 6.13 -9.74
N LYS A 170 17.50 5.90 -8.58
CA LYS A 170 18.79 6.53 -8.26
C LYS A 170 19.89 6.07 -9.23
N GLU A 171 19.96 4.77 -9.53
CA GLU A 171 20.92 4.18 -10.47
C GLU A 171 20.75 4.75 -11.89
N ALA A 172 19.54 4.71 -12.44
CA ALA A 172 19.26 5.21 -13.78
C ALA A 172 19.51 6.72 -13.90
N PHE A 173 19.15 7.50 -12.86
CA PHE A 173 19.43 8.93 -12.83
C PHE A 173 20.93 9.24 -12.89
N LEU A 174 21.75 8.49 -12.11
CA LEU A 174 23.21 8.63 -12.10
C LEU A 174 23.85 8.17 -13.42
N ALA A 175 23.29 7.13 -14.05
CA ALA A 175 23.66 6.71 -15.40
C ALA A 175 23.27 7.72 -16.50
N GLY A 176 22.51 8.76 -16.13
CA GLY A 176 22.12 9.84 -17.02
C GLY A 176 20.85 9.57 -17.82
N GLU A 177 20.11 8.51 -17.50
CA GLU A 177 18.80 8.20 -18.10
C GLU A 177 17.72 9.21 -17.66
N ASP A 178 16.66 9.31 -18.47
CA ASP A 178 15.48 10.10 -18.10
C ASP A 178 14.53 9.28 -17.22
N VAL A 179 14.41 9.69 -15.95
CA VAL A 179 13.53 9.04 -14.96
C VAL A 179 12.17 9.71 -14.82
N SER A 180 11.81 10.67 -15.69
CA SER A 180 10.55 11.43 -15.62
C SER A 180 9.31 10.55 -15.70
N ALA A 181 9.43 9.37 -16.32
CA ALA A 181 8.34 8.39 -16.38
C ALA A 181 8.16 7.58 -15.08
N TRP A 182 9.06 7.71 -14.10
CA TRP A 182 9.09 6.87 -12.89
C TRP A 182 8.88 7.66 -11.60
N VAL A 183 8.99 8.99 -11.63
CA VAL A 183 8.87 9.85 -10.44
C VAL A 183 8.04 11.11 -10.74
N ALA A 184 7.47 11.71 -9.69
CA ALA A 184 6.77 12.98 -9.81
C ALA A 184 7.75 14.14 -10.09
N PRO A 185 7.31 15.25 -10.73
CA PRO A 185 8.14 16.43 -10.96
C PRO A 185 8.94 16.96 -9.74
N PRO A 186 8.38 17.07 -8.52
CA PRO A 186 9.16 17.53 -7.36
C PRO A 186 10.33 16.60 -7.01
N VAL A 187 10.14 15.29 -7.18
CA VAL A 187 11.19 14.28 -6.95
C VAL A 187 12.31 14.42 -7.97
N ARG A 188 11.96 14.58 -9.25
CA ARG A 188 12.96 14.79 -10.30
C ARG A 188 13.82 16.03 -10.01
N LYS A 189 13.18 17.15 -9.66
CA LYS A 189 13.88 18.39 -9.31
C LYS A 189 14.82 18.20 -8.11
N ALA A 190 14.39 17.43 -7.10
CA ALA A 190 15.22 17.12 -5.94
C ALA A 190 16.42 16.23 -6.29
N LEU A 191 16.24 15.24 -7.17
CA LEU A 191 17.34 14.43 -7.71
C LEU A 191 18.34 15.28 -8.49
N GLU A 192 17.87 16.18 -9.36
CA GLU A 192 18.72 17.12 -10.09
C GLU A 192 19.55 18.01 -9.14
N LYS A 193 18.92 18.54 -8.09
CA LYS A 193 19.61 19.34 -7.07
C LYS A 193 20.68 18.54 -6.31
N LYS A 194 20.40 17.28 -5.96
CA LYS A 194 21.23 16.49 -5.05
C LYS A 194 22.32 15.68 -5.74
N LEU A 195 22.03 15.18 -6.95
CA LEU A 195 22.90 14.29 -7.71
C LEU A 195 23.35 14.87 -9.06
N GLY A 196 22.85 16.05 -9.46
CA GLY A 196 23.15 16.63 -10.78
C GLY A 196 24.65 16.78 -11.05
N ALA A 197 25.45 17.16 -10.05
CA ALA A 197 26.91 17.28 -10.19
C ALA A 197 27.61 15.93 -10.41
N GLN A 198 27.06 14.83 -9.90
CA GLN A 198 27.64 13.48 -9.99
C GLN A 198 27.42 12.84 -11.37
N ARG A 199 26.47 13.34 -12.17
CA ARG A 199 26.21 12.86 -13.55
C ARG A 199 27.39 13.12 -14.49
N HIS A 200 28.18 14.15 -14.24
CA HIS A 200 29.31 14.51 -15.11
C HIS A 200 30.50 13.57 -14.95
N THR A 201 30.64 12.92 -13.79
CA THR A 201 31.76 12.05 -13.47
C THR A 201 31.66 10.66 -14.09
N HIS A 202 30.45 10.17 -14.37
CA HIS A 202 30.20 8.84 -14.95
C HIS A 202 30.18 8.80 -16.49
N ARG A 203 30.36 9.96 -17.14
CA ARG A 203 30.34 10.09 -18.61
C ARG A 203 31.75 10.11 -19.25
N GLN A 204 32.79 9.84 -18.46
CA GLN A 204 34.18 9.71 -18.91
C GLN A 204 34.61 8.25 -18.98
#